data_AF-A0A7S1E9G0-F1
#
_entry.id   AF-A0A7S1E9G0-F1
#
_cell.length_a   1.000
_cell.length_b   1.000
_cell.length_c   1.000
_cell.angle_alpha   90.00
_cell.angle_beta   90.00
_cell.angle_gamma   90.00
#
_symmetry.space_group_name_H-M   'P 1'
#
loop_
_entity.id
_entity.type
_entity.pdbx_description
1 polymer ?
#
loop_
_entity_poly.entity_id
_entity_poly.type
_entity_poly.pdbx_seq_one_letter_code
_entity_poly.pdbx_strand_id
1 'polypeptide(L)'
;GAARRAAPPPPPPQLAGGGFVDSAPVVVDLGGEVGEVRFLWPCEEESMDAERFAEIYCNSMKLPEGSVKRMANAIREQVEGYARIPPPVSRGGASEHLIEVEIKVP
;
A
#
# COMPACT_ATOMS: atom_id res chain seq x y z
N GLY A 1 56.98 13.87 -17.94
CA GLY A 1 55.86 12.94 -18.19
C GLY A 1 54.67 13.41 -17.39
N ALA A 2 53.58 13.78 -18.04
CA ALA A 2 52.40 14.36 -17.40
C ALA A 2 51.50 13.26 -16.82
N ALA A 3 51.26 13.29 -15.50
CA ALA A 3 50.34 12.40 -14.82
C ALA A 3 48.90 12.75 -15.23
N ARG A 4 48.24 11.84 -15.94
CA ARG A 4 46.80 11.94 -16.24
C ARG A 4 46.04 11.71 -14.93
N ARG A 5 45.46 12.77 -14.38
CA ARG A 5 44.46 12.66 -13.30
C ARG A 5 43.23 11.93 -13.86
N ALA A 6 42.96 10.74 -13.35
CA ALA A 6 41.71 10.05 -13.63
C ALA A 6 40.55 10.88 -13.06
N ALA A 7 39.51 11.08 -13.86
CA ALA A 7 38.28 11.72 -13.37
C ALA A 7 37.66 10.83 -12.28
N PRO A 8 37.01 11.43 -11.25
CA PRO A 8 36.22 10.64 -10.30
C PRO A 8 35.14 9.87 -11.06
N PRO A 9 34.78 8.65 -10.61
CA PRO A 9 33.69 7.89 -11.22
C PRO A 9 32.41 8.73 -11.18
N PRO A 10 31.55 8.63 -12.21
CA PRO A 10 30.25 9.30 -12.17
C PRO A 10 29.48 8.84 -10.92
N PRO A 11 28.70 9.73 -10.28
CA PRO A 11 27.83 9.31 -9.19
C PRO A 11 26.95 8.14 -9.67
N PRO A 12 26.64 7.16 -8.79
CA PRO A 12 25.71 6.10 -9.15
C PRO A 12 24.42 6.74 -9.67
N PRO A 13 23.74 6.13 -10.66
CA PRO A 13 22.46 6.62 -11.12
C PRO A 13 21.57 6.75 -9.89
N GLN A 14 21.28 8.00 -9.50
CA GLN A 14 20.28 8.26 -8.50
C GLN A 14 18.99 7.74 -9.13
N LEU A 15 18.41 6.69 -8.55
CA LEU A 15 17.07 6.22 -8.91
C LEU A 15 16.18 7.45 -8.90
N ALA A 16 15.81 7.91 -10.09
CA ALA A 16 14.96 9.07 -10.27
C ALA A 16 13.60 8.73 -9.67
N GLY A 17 13.35 9.22 -8.47
CA GLY A 17 12.12 8.98 -7.72
C GLY A 17 12.01 7.53 -7.25
N GLY A 18 12.07 7.33 -5.94
CA GLY A 18 11.32 6.21 -5.37
C GLY A 18 9.85 6.48 -5.72
N GLY A 19 9.36 5.83 -6.78
CA GLY A 19 7.94 5.86 -7.11
C GLY A 19 7.20 5.35 -5.89
N PHE A 20 6.43 6.23 -5.25
CA PHE A 20 5.42 5.77 -4.32
C PHE A 20 4.49 4.90 -5.17
N VAL A 21 4.51 3.59 -4.94
CA VAL A 21 3.44 2.72 -5.46
C VAL A 21 2.17 3.20 -4.76
N ASP A 22 1.24 3.76 -5.51
CA ASP A 22 0.01 4.27 -4.90
C ASP A 22 -0.78 3.08 -4.38
N SER A 23 -0.86 2.98 -3.06
CA SER A 23 -1.44 1.82 -2.38
C SER A 23 -2.32 2.27 -1.23
N ALA A 24 -3.59 1.87 -1.28
CA ALA A 24 -4.53 2.16 -0.23
C ALA A 24 -4.37 1.15 0.93
N PRO A 25 -4.27 1.60 2.18
CA PRO A 25 -4.42 0.71 3.32
C PRO A 25 -5.86 0.21 3.39
N VAL A 26 -6.04 -1.10 3.49
CA VAL A 26 -7.35 -1.74 3.63
C VAL A 26 -7.40 -2.52 4.93
N VAL A 27 -8.45 -2.27 5.70
CA VAL A 27 -8.77 -2.97 6.95
C VAL A 27 -10.14 -3.61 6.81
N VAL A 28 -10.24 -4.92 7.02
CA VAL A 28 -11.49 -5.67 6.91
C VAL A 28 -11.74 -6.44 8.20
N ASP A 29 -12.83 -6.13 8.88
CA ASP A 29 -13.34 -6.95 9.98
C ASP A 29 -14.19 -8.09 9.41
N LEU A 30 -13.70 -9.33 9.55
CA LEU A 30 -14.40 -10.53 9.08
C LEU A 30 -15.21 -11.19 10.18
N GLY A 31 -15.06 -10.75 11.44
CA GLY A 31 -15.70 -11.31 12.62
C GLY A 31 -15.26 -12.76 12.94
N GLY A 32 -15.73 -13.27 14.08
CA GLY A 32 -15.45 -14.65 14.51
C GLY A 32 -13.97 -14.89 14.86
N GLU A 33 -13.47 -16.10 14.57
CA GLU A 33 -12.08 -16.50 14.88
C GLU A 33 -11.02 -15.81 14.01
N VAL A 34 -11.42 -15.23 12.88
CA VAL A 34 -10.48 -14.63 11.91
C VAL A 34 -10.19 -13.16 12.25
N GLY A 35 -11.14 -12.49 12.89
CA GLY A 35 -10.98 -11.12 13.35
C GLY A 35 -10.73 -10.13 12.21
N GLU A 36 -9.78 -9.23 12.42
CA GLU A 36 -9.45 -8.14 11.51
C GLU A 36 -8.26 -8.50 10.62
N VAL A 37 -8.41 -8.23 9.32
CA VAL A 37 -7.36 -8.42 8.30
C VAL A 37 -6.91 -7.06 7.78
N ARG A 38 -5.60 -6.83 7.72
CA ARG A 38 -4.99 -5.59 7.23
C ARG A 38 -4.04 -5.90 6.08
N PHE A 39 -4.15 -5.16 4.97
CA PHE A 39 -3.25 -5.27 3.82
C PHE A 39 -3.18 -3.96 3.03
N LEU A 40 -2.23 -3.89 2.11
CA LEU A 40 -2.10 -2.80 1.15
C LEU A 40 -2.73 -3.22 -0.18
N TRP A 41 -3.57 -2.36 -0.76
CA TRP A 41 -4.18 -2.56 -2.06
C TRP A 41 -3.51 -1.69 -3.12
N PRO A 42 -2.96 -2.26 -4.21
CA PRO A 42 -2.35 -1.46 -5.26
C PRO A 42 -3.43 -0.72 -6.06
N CYS A 43 -3.39 0.61 -6.06
CA CYS A 43 -4.40 1.46 -6.72
C CYS A 43 -4.19 1.57 -8.24
N GLU A 44 -2.96 1.38 -8.72
CA GLU A 44 -2.61 1.49 -10.15
C GLU A 44 -2.81 0.18 -10.93
N GLU A 45 -3.12 -0.92 -10.24
CA GLU A 45 -3.24 -2.24 -10.87
C GLU A 45 -4.69 -2.52 -11.29
N GLU A 46 -5.04 -2.15 -12.52
CA GLU A 46 -6.37 -2.40 -13.11
C GLU A 46 -6.72 -3.89 -13.22
N SER A 47 -5.72 -4.79 -13.17
CA SER A 47 -5.93 -6.25 -13.20
C SER A 47 -6.42 -6.83 -11.88
N MET A 48 -6.39 -6.06 -10.78
CA MET A 48 -6.88 -6.52 -9.49
C MET A 48 -8.35 -6.16 -9.29
N ASP A 49 -9.18 -7.20 -9.32
CA ASP A 49 -10.61 -7.12 -8.99
C ASP A 49 -10.85 -7.47 -7.51
N ALA A 50 -11.59 -6.62 -6.82
CA ALA A 50 -11.84 -6.75 -5.37
C ALA A 50 -12.63 -8.03 -5.05
N GLU A 51 -13.61 -8.34 -5.89
CA GLU A 51 -14.41 -9.55 -5.82
C GLU A 51 -13.53 -10.79 -6.02
N ARG A 52 -12.70 -10.82 -7.06
CA ARG A 52 -11.79 -11.94 -7.30
C ARG A 52 -10.78 -12.16 -6.16
N PHE A 53 -10.21 -11.08 -5.63
CA PHE A 53 -9.31 -11.18 -4.48
C PHE A 53 -10.04 -11.72 -3.24
N ALA A 54 -11.23 -11.20 -2.96
CA ALA A 54 -12.04 -11.64 -1.83
C ALA A 54 -12.43 -13.12 -1.93
N GLU A 55 -12.79 -13.60 -3.12
CA GLU A 55 -13.04 -15.03 -3.38
C GLU A 55 -11.81 -15.87 -3.03
N ILE A 56 -10.65 -15.52 -3.58
CA ILE A 56 -9.41 -16.28 -3.37
C ILE A 56 -9.06 -16.31 -1.89
N TYR A 57 -9.04 -15.15 -1.23
CA TYR A 57 -8.68 -15.04 0.17
C TYR A 57 -9.65 -15.81 1.08
N CYS A 58 -10.95 -15.59 0.91
CA CYS A 58 -11.96 -16.24 1.76
C CYS A 58 -11.98 -17.76 1.55
N ASN A 59 -11.78 -18.24 0.31
CA ASN A 59 -11.70 -19.68 0.03
C ASN A 59 -10.44 -20.30 0.65
N SER A 60 -9.28 -19.64 0.53
CA SER A 60 -8.03 -20.10 1.14
C SER A 60 -8.11 -20.18 2.66
N MET A 61 -8.79 -19.21 3.28
CA MET A 61 -8.98 -19.13 4.73
C MET A 61 -10.22 -19.90 5.23
N LYS A 62 -10.96 -20.57 4.33
CA LYS A 62 -12.20 -21.31 4.63
C LYS A 62 -13.25 -20.49 5.39
N LEU A 63 -13.40 -19.22 4.99
CA LEU A 63 -14.31 -18.28 5.64
C LEU A 63 -15.77 -18.54 5.25
N PRO A 64 -16.73 -18.09 6.08
CA PRO A 64 -18.15 -18.16 5.76
C PRO A 64 -18.48 -17.45 4.44
N GLU A 65 -19.52 -17.92 3.75
CA GLU A 65 -19.94 -17.45 2.41
C GLU A 65 -20.23 -15.94 2.36
N GLY A 66 -20.68 -15.34 3.47
CA GLY A 66 -20.90 -13.89 3.58
C GLY A 66 -19.64 -13.03 3.63
N SER A 67 -18.47 -13.64 3.85
CA SER A 67 -17.19 -12.93 4.03
C SER A 67 -16.65 -12.35 2.73
N VAL A 68 -16.90 -13.02 1.60
CA VAL A 68 -16.47 -12.55 0.27
C VAL A 68 -17.06 -11.18 -0.02
N LYS A 69 -18.38 -11.06 0.11
CA LYS A 69 -19.08 -9.79 -0.15
C LYS A 69 -18.62 -8.69 0.81
N ARG A 70 -18.42 -9.03 2.08
CA ARG A 70 -17.94 -8.07 3.08
C ARG A 70 -16.55 -7.55 2.72
N MET A 71 -15.62 -8.44 2.38
CA MET A 71 -14.26 -8.08 1.99
C MET A 71 -14.23 -7.24 0.72
N ALA A 72 -14.92 -7.67 -0.34
CA ALA A 72 -14.97 -6.94 -1.61
C ALA A 72 -15.53 -5.51 -1.43
N ASN A 73 -16.61 -5.37 -0.65
CA ASN A 73 -17.16 -4.05 -0.33
C ASN A 73 -16.17 -3.19 0.45
N ALA A 74 -15.53 -3.74 1.49
CA ALA A 74 -14.57 -3.00 2.30
C ALA A 74 -13.36 -2.53 1.49
N ILE A 75 -12.86 -3.35 0.56
CA ILE A 75 -11.80 -2.97 -0.38
C ILE A 75 -12.28 -1.79 -1.24
N ARG A 76 -13.43 -1.92 -1.92
CA ARG A 76 -13.94 -0.87 -2.82
C ARG A 76 -14.15 0.45 -2.09
N GLU A 77 -14.80 0.43 -0.93
CA GLU A 77 -15.08 1.63 -0.14
C GLU A 77 -13.80 2.34 0.32
N GLN A 78 -12.79 1.59 0.78
CA GLN A 78 -11.54 2.17 1.26
C GLN A 78 -10.64 2.65 0.13
N VAL A 79 -10.56 1.91 -0.98
CA VAL A 79 -9.79 2.31 -2.16
C VAL A 79 -10.41 3.56 -2.80
N GLU A 80 -11.74 3.61 -2.94
CA GLU A 80 -12.44 4.81 -3.43
C GLU A 80 -12.26 5.99 -2.47
N GLY A 81 -12.34 5.76 -1.17
CA GLY A 81 -12.09 6.78 -0.15
C GLY A 81 -10.66 7.34 -0.20
N TYR A 82 -9.68 6.46 -0.37
CA TYR A 82 -8.27 6.82 -0.47
C TYR A 82 -7.98 7.61 -1.76
N ALA A 83 -8.56 7.23 -2.90
CA ALA A 83 -8.41 7.94 -4.18
C ALA A 83 -8.94 9.39 -4.15
N ARG A 84 -9.79 9.75 -3.17
CA ARG A 84 -10.29 11.11 -2.96
C ARG A 84 -9.35 11.98 -2.12
N ILE A 85 -8.33 11.38 -1.49
CA ILE A 85 -7.33 12.13 -0.73
C ILE A 85 -6.44 12.87 -1.74
N PRO A 86 -6.37 14.21 -1.69
CA PRO A 86 -5.54 14.95 -2.62
C PRO A 86 -4.07 14.55 -2.42
N PRO A 87 -3.28 14.45 -3.51
CA PRO A 87 -1.87 14.14 -3.38
C PRO A 87 -1.20 15.16 -2.46
N PRO A 88 -0.20 14.75 -1.67
CA PRO A 88 0.49 15.66 -0.77
C PRO A 88 1.05 16.83 -1.57
N VAL A 89 0.48 18.01 -1.34
CA VAL A 89 1.00 19.25 -1.93
C VAL A 89 2.32 19.54 -1.25
N SER A 90 3.41 19.45 -1.99
CA SER A 90 4.74 19.87 -1.54
C SER A 90 4.73 21.38 -1.26
N ARG A 91 4.24 21.78 -0.07
CA ARG A 91 4.59 23.07 0.51
C ARG A 91 6.05 22.90 0.90
N GLY A 92 6.96 23.59 0.22
CA GLY A 92 8.42 23.46 0.39
C GLY A 92 8.98 23.89 1.76
N GLY A 93 8.26 23.63 2.85
CA GLY A 93 8.72 23.73 4.23
C GLY A 93 8.95 22.34 4.81
N ALA A 94 9.87 22.24 5.78
CA ALA A 94 10.04 21.01 6.54
C ALA A 94 8.77 20.73 7.36
N SER A 95 8.16 19.56 7.17
CA SER A 95 7.08 19.07 8.01
C SER A 95 7.64 17.96 8.89
N GLU A 96 7.81 18.23 10.17
CA GLU A 96 8.26 17.26 11.15
C GLU A 96 7.05 16.76 11.94
N HIS A 97 6.74 15.48 11.77
CA HIS A 97 5.69 14.81 12.54
C HIS A 97 6.32 13.69 13.35
N LEU A 98 6.13 13.72 14.67
CA LEU A 98 6.42 12.56 15.50
C LEU A 98 5.30 11.54 15.27
N ILE A 99 5.66 10.38 14.74
CA ILE A 99 4.73 9.28 14.53
C ILE A 99 5.09 8.18 15.54
N GLU A 100 4.23 7.99 16.54
CA GLU A 100 4.33 6.87 17.46
C GLU A 100 3.56 5.68 16.88
N VAL A 101 4.26 4.56 16.71
CA VAL A 101 3.71 3.34 16.10
C VAL A 101 3.69 2.24 17.15
N GLU A 102 2.48 1.74 17.45
CA GLU A 102 2.29 0.54 18.27
C GLU A 102 1.74 -0.58 17.38
N ILE A 103 2.45 -1.71 17.31
CA ILE A 103 2.03 -2.88 16.54
C ILE A 103 1.77 -4.03 17.51
N LYS A 104 0.55 -4.58 17.46
CA LYS A 104 0.19 -5.80 18.18
C LYS A 104 0.11 -6.94 17.18
N VAL A 105 1.02 -7.91 17.32
CA VAL A 105 0.95 -9.18 16.59
C VAL A 105 0.33 -10.19 17.54
N PRO A 106 -0.76 -10.88 17.14
CA PRO A 106 -1.38 -11.92 17.96
C PRO A 106 -0.47 -13.14 18.13
#